data_AF-A0A6B3NPE9-F1
#
_entry.id   AF-A0A6B3NPE9-F1
#
_cell.length_a   1.000
_cell.length_b   1.000
_cell.length_c   1.000
_cell.angle_alpha   90.00
_cell.angle_beta   90.00
_cell.angle_gamma   90.00
#
_symmetry.space_group_name_H-M   'P 1'
#
loop_
_entity.id
_entity.type
_entity.pdbx_description
1 polymer ?
#
loop_
_entity_poly.entity_id
_entity_poly.type
_entity_poly.pdbx_seq_one_letter_code
_entity_poly.pdbx_strand_id
1 'polypeptide(L)'
;MSNSSERPESLGEYLAHLPLSDEQRAELATCTSFSELHRRLSAQPPSGENGAVQGSVGSRLTLDSAAEMQEAEMLALDASGRVCLKATPPIRRTRVIPEPWRTNILIRAWRRVTRPHQRAAAPSSASCPKARWRWVGSMRRYILLALMLGQTIVAGWYMKGILP
;
A
#
# COMPACT_ATOMS: atom_id res chain seq x y z
N MET A 1 -23.81 11.22 -8.86
CA MET A 1 -23.82 12.55 -8.20
C MET A 1 -22.48 13.20 -8.51
N SER A 2 -22.36 13.86 -9.66
CA SER A 2 -21.18 14.64 -10.00
C SER A 2 -21.24 15.95 -9.23
N ASN A 3 -20.43 16.07 -8.17
CA ASN A 3 -20.13 17.38 -7.61
C ASN A 3 -19.20 18.08 -8.60
N SER A 4 -19.80 18.77 -9.56
CA SER A 4 -19.14 19.85 -10.28
C SER A 4 -18.95 20.96 -9.25
N SER A 5 -17.86 20.95 -8.48
CA SER A 5 -17.47 22.12 -7.71
C SER A 5 -17.22 23.22 -8.74
N GLU A 6 -18.16 24.14 -8.88
CA GLU A 6 -18.00 25.35 -9.69
C GLU A 6 -16.68 25.98 -9.28
N ARG A 7 -15.75 26.14 -10.24
CA ARG A 7 -14.55 26.89 -9.93
C ARG A 7 -15.02 28.31 -9.62
N PRO A 8 -14.57 28.93 -8.52
CA PRO A 8 -14.89 30.32 -8.29
C PRO A 8 -14.40 31.12 -9.50
N GLU A 9 -15.32 31.81 -10.17
CA GLU A 9 -15.03 32.60 -11.37
C GLU A 9 -14.23 33.85 -10.98
N SER A 10 -14.36 34.31 -9.72
CA SER A 10 -13.67 35.49 -9.19
C SER A 10 -13.00 35.28 -7.82
N LEU A 11 -12.00 36.11 -7.52
CA LEU A 11 -11.29 36.10 -6.22
C LEU A 11 -12.22 36.49 -5.05
N GLY A 12 -13.16 37.40 -5.29
CA GLY A 12 -14.14 37.83 -4.30
C GLY A 12 -15.11 36.72 -3.91
N GLU A 13 -15.58 35.95 -4.88
CA GLU A 13 -16.41 34.76 -4.64
C GLU A 13 -15.66 33.70 -3.84
N TYR A 14 -14.40 33.44 -4.18
CA TYR A 14 -13.55 32.52 -3.40
C TYR A 14 -13.37 32.97 -1.94
N LEU A 15 -13.17 34.28 -1.69
CA LEU A 15 -13.05 34.83 -0.34
C LEU A 15 -14.35 34.76 0.46
N ALA A 16 -15.51 34.83 -0.20
CA ALA A 16 -16.80 34.72 0.45
C ALA A 16 -17.07 33.32 1.02
N HIS A 17 -16.48 32.29 0.40
CA HIS A 17 -16.58 30.90 0.87
C HIS A 17 -15.64 30.57 2.03
N LEU A 18 -14.66 31.42 2.34
CA LEU A 18 -13.73 31.18 3.44
C LEU A 18 -14.29 31.72 4.78
N PRO A 19 -14.28 30.92 5.86
CA PRO A 19 -14.69 31.34 7.19
C PRO A 19 -13.60 32.22 7.83
N LEU A 20 -13.51 33.46 7.36
CA LEU A 20 -12.58 34.49 7.83
C LEU A 20 -13.34 35.58 8.60
N SER A 21 -12.64 36.29 9.48
CA SER A 21 -13.15 37.55 10.03
C SER A 21 -13.25 38.61 8.93
N ASP A 22 -14.11 39.60 9.13
CA ASP A 22 -14.32 40.67 8.14
C ASP A 22 -13.04 41.49 7.90
N GLU A 23 -12.22 41.67 8.94
CA GLU A 23 -10.93 42.34 8.86
C GLU A 23 -9.94 41.56 7.97
N GLN A 24 -9.77 40.27 8.22
CA GLN A 24 -8.90 39.41 7.42
C GLN A 24 -9.37 39.31 5.97
N ARG A 25 -10.70 39.29 5.76
CA ARG A 25 -11.28 39.27 4.42
C ARG A 25 -10.98 40.58 3.68
N ALA A 26 -11.05 41.73 4.33
CA ALA A 26 -10.71 43.02 3.73
C ALA A 26 -9.22 43.12 3.35
N GLU A 27 -8.32 42.62 4.19
CA GLU A 27 -6.88 42.58 3.89
C GLU A 27 -6.57 41.69 2.67
N LEU A 28 -7.21 40.52 2.59
CA LEU A 28 -7.02 39.59 1.49
C LEU A 28 -7.74 40.01 0.21
N ALA A 29 -8.79 40.84 0.30
CA ALA A 29 -9.47 41.42 -0.86
C ALA A 29 -8.58 42.39 -1.66
N THR A 30 -7.49 42.87 -1.07
CA THR A 30 -6.51 43.72 -1.76
C THR A 30 -5.61 42.92 -2.72
N CYS A 31 -5.59 41.59 -2.62
CA CYS A 31 -4.78 40.73 -3.50
C CYS A 31 -5.31 40.75 -4.94
N THR A 32 -4.40 40.82 -5.90
CA THR A 32 -4.75 40.87 -7.34
C THR A 32 -4.82 39.49 -8.00
N SER A 33 -4.22 38.48 -7.37
CA SER A 33 -4.13 37.12 -7.91
C SER A 33 -4.29 36.05 -6.84
N PHE A 34 -4.75 34.86 -7.26
CA PHE A 34 -4.88 33.70 -6.37
C PHE A 34 -3.53 33.28 -5.77
N SER A 35 -2.43 33.38 -6.52
CA SER A 35 -1.10 33.00 -6.02
C SER A 35 -0.62 33.94 -4.91
N GLU A 36 -0.97 35.23 -4.98
CA GLU A 36 -0.69 36.21 -3.94
C GLU A 36 -1.54 35.96 -2.69
N LEU A 37 -2.85 35.73 -2.87
CA LEU A 37 -3.77 35.37 -1.78
C LEU A 37 -3.26 34.14 -1.02
N HIS A 38 -2.97 33.06 -1.73
CA HIS A 38 -2.51 31.81 -1.11
C HIS A 38 -1.14 31.96 -0.44
N ARG A 39 -0.27 32.85 -0.95
CA ARG A 39 1.02 33.15 -0.32
C ARG A 39 0.87 33.92 0.99
N ARG A 40 -0.06 34.88 1.06
CA ARG A 40 -0.38 35.55 2.31
C ARG A 40 -0.97 34.57 3.31
N LEU A 41 -1.83 33.66 2.84
CA LEU A 41 -2.47 32.66 3.68
C LEU A 41 -1.50 31.56 4.18
N SER A 42 -0.46 31.22 3.42
CA SER A 42 0.51 30.18 3.80
C SER A 42 1.53 30.64 4.84
N ALA A 43 1.74 31.96 5.00
CA ALA A 43 2.81 32.56 5.81
C ALA A 43 4.23 32.01 5.52
N GLN A 44 4.40 31.24 4.44
CA GLN A 44 5.62 30.55 4.04
C GLN A 44 5.89 30.79 2.55
N PRO A 45 7.17 30.87 2.16
CA PRO A 45 7.54 31.05 0.76
C PRO A 45 7.08 29.83 -0.09
N PRO A 46 6.51 30.06 -1.28
CA PRO A 46 6.02 28.98 -2.12
C PRO A 46 7.18 28.12 -2.64
N SER A 47 7.08 26.81 -2.44
CA SER A 47 8.00 25.84 -3.07
C SER A 47 7.42 25.35 -4.38
N GLY A 48 7.82 25.97 -5.49
CA GLY A 48 7.37 25.64 -6.85
C GLY A 48 6.05 26.29 -7.27
N GLU A 49 5.60 25.99 -8.49
CA GLU A 49 4.47 26.66 -9.18
C GLU A 49 3.14 26.55 -8.40
N ASN A 50 2.87 25.37 -7.81
CA ASN A 50 1.69 25.13 -6.96
C ASN A 50 1.98 25.26 -5.45
N GLY A 51 3.17 25.73 -5.09
CA GLY A 51 3.63 25.78 -3.70
C GLY A 51 2.81 26.70 -2.81
N ALA A 52 2.32 27.83 -3.35
CA ALA A 52 1.49 28.78 -2.61
C ALA A 52 0.16 28.14 -2.18
N VAL A 53 -0.54 27.49 -3.12
CA VAL A 53 -1.82 26.84 -2.86
C VAL A 53 -1.66 25.73 -1.83
N GLN A 54 -0.63 24.88 -2.00
CA GLN A 54 -0.36 23.78 -1.07
C GLN A 54 0.03 24.29 0.33
N GLY A 55 0.86 25.32 0.42
CA GLY A 55 1.27 25.92 1.70
C GLY A 55 0.10 26.49 2.49
N SER A 56 -0.91 27.04 1.79
CA SER A 56 -2.10 27.59 2.42
C SER A 56 -3.11 26.54 2.91
N VAL A 57 -2.90 25.24 2.63
CA VAL A 57 -3.84 24.17 3.05
C VAL A 57 -3.94 24.09 4.56
N GLY A 58 -2.82 24.17 5.28
CA GLY A 58 -2.81 24.11 6.74
C GLY A 58 -3.68 25.21 7.35
N SER A 59 -3.44 26.47 6.97
CA SER A 59 -4.22 27.62 7.43
C SER A 59 -5.71 27.48 7.11
N ARG A 60 -6.06 26.97 5.92
CA ARG A 60 -7.47 26.75 5.54
C ARG A 60 -8.16 25.67 6.35
N LEU A 61 -7.48 24.57 6.62
CA LEU A 61 -8.01 23.50 7.47
C LEU A 61 -8.25 23.99 8.90
N THR A 62 -7.40 24.90 9.40
CA THR A 62 -7.58 25.49 10.73
C THR A 62 -8.69 26.54 10.80
N LEU A 63 -9.04 27.23 9.71
CA LEU A 63 -10.08 28.27 9.74
C LEU A 63 -11.48 27.71 10.00
N ASP A 64 -11.81 26.56 9.40
CA ASP A 64 -13.16 25.99 9.46
C ASP A 64 -13.32 24.96 10.59
N SER A 65 -12.25 24.20 10.88
CA SER A 65 -12.36 23.02 11.75
C SER A 65 -11.19 22.88 12.74
N ALA A 66 -10.45 23.96 13.06
CA ALA A 66 -9.30 23.87 13.97
C ALA A 66 -9.62 23.15 15.29
N ALA A 67 -10.72 23.52 15.95
CA ALA A 67 -11.08 22.94 17.24
C ALA A 67 -11.39 21.44 17.11
N GLU A 68 -12.26 21.06 16.17
CA GLU A 68 -12.71 19.68 15.98
C GLU A 68 -11.59 18.77 15.45
N MET A 69 -10.76 19.26 14.52
CA MET A 69 -9.67 18.48 13.93
C MET A 69 -8.50 18.27 14.89
N GLN A 70 -8.26 19.23 15.79
CA GLN A 70 -7.20 19.16 16.79
C GLN A 70 -7.61 18.28 17.97
N GLU A 71 -8.88 18.34 18.38
CA GLU A 71 -9.46 17.43 19.38
C GLU A 71 -9.51 15.98 18.86
N ALA A 72 -9.81 15.78 17.58
CA ALA A 72 -9.84 14.45 16.94
C ALA A 72 -8.45 13.92 16.51
N GLU A 73 -7.36 14.64 16.80
CA GLU A 73 -5.98 14.32 16.37
C GLU A 73 -5.87 13.97 14.86
N MET A 74 -6.73 14.59 14.03
CA MET A 74 -6.90 14.26 12.62
C MET A 74 -5.86 14.89 11.71
N LEU A 75 -5.11 15.89 12.19
CA LEU A 75 -4.02 16.53 11.45
C LEU A 75 -2.71 15.76 11.70
N ALA A 76 -2.03 15.42 10.61
CA ALA A 76 -0.71 14.80 10.62
C ALA A 76 0.25 15.56 9.70
N LEU A 77 1.53 15.22 9.78
CA LEU A 77 2.52 15.63 8.79
C LEU A 77 2.79 14.47 7.85
N ASP A 78 2.82 14.77 6.55
CA ASP A 78 3.26 13.81 5.56
C ASP A 78 4.79 13.60 5.60
N ALA A 79 5.29 12.68 4.77
CA ALA A 79 6.72 12.39 4.69
C ALA A 79 7.60 13.59 4.24
N SER A 80 6.98 14.64 3.71
CA SER A 80 7.62 15.91 3.32
C SER A 80 7.35 17.06 4.28
N GLY A 81 6.77 16.78 5.46
CA GLY A 81 6.49 17.79 6.49
C GLY A 81 5.28 18.69 6.21
N ARG A 82 4.39 18.31 5.30
CA ARG A 82 3.17 19.07 4.97
C ARG A 82 1.99 18.59 5.80
N VAL A 83 1.11 19.52 6.19
CA VAL A 83 -0.12 19.20 6.93
C VAL A 83 -1.05 18.35 6.05
N CYS A 84 -1.48 17.20 6.57
CA CYS A 84 -2.39 16.27 5.92
C CYS A 84 -3.45 15.73 6.90
N LEU A 85 -4.58 15.27 6.36
CA LEU A 85 -5.64 14.65 7.14
C LEU A 85 -5.38 13.15 7.28
N LYS A 86 -5.53 12.61 8.50
CA LYS A 86 -5.55 11.16 8.80
C LYS A 86 -6.88 10.51 8.37
N ALA A 87 -7.33 10.79 7.15
CA ALA A 87 -8.61 10.27 6.63
C ALA A 87 -8.55 8.78 6.27
N THR A 88 -7.36 8.24 6.04
CA THR A 88 -7.15 6.86 5.57
C THR A 88 -6.22 6.11 6.51
N PRO A 89 -6.48 4.83 6.82
CA PRO A 89 -5.52 4.02 7.58
C PRO A 89 -4.17 3.95 6.87
N PRO A 90 -3.06 3.78 7.61
CA PRO A 90 -1.72 3.77 7.03
C PRO A 90 -1.58 2.63 6.01
N ILE A 91 -1.18 3.00 4.79
CA ILE A 91 -1.05 2.07 3.68
C ILE A 91 0.17 1.17 3.91
N ARG A 92 -0.05 -0.07 4.34
CA ARG A 92 1.00 -1.10 4.40
C ARG A 92 1.01 -1.91 3.10
N ARG A 93 1.80 -1.48 2.10
CA ARG A 93 1.97 -2.24 0.85
C ARG A 93 2.91 -3.42 1.07
N THR A 94 2.50 -4.61 0.63
CA THR A 94 3.40 -5.75 0.50
C THR A 94 4.44 -5.45 -0.58
N ARG A 95 5.72 -5.79 -0.36
CA ARG A 95 6.76 -5.61 -1.37
C ARG A 95 6.43 -6.47 -2.60
N VAL A 96 6.34 -5.84 -3.77
CA VAL A 96 6.16 -6.52 -5.08
C VAL A 96 7.52 -6.75 -5.76
N ILE A 97 8.59 -6.86 -4.96
CA ILE A 97 9.91 -7.17 -5.53
C ILE A 97 9.94 -8.68 -5.76
N PRO A 98 10.19 -9.15 -7.00
CA PRO A 98 10.28 -10.57 -7.27
C PRO A 98 11.40 -11.17 -6.44
N GLU A 99 11.18 -12.35 -5.87
CA GLU A 99 12.27 -13.10 -5.25
C GLU A 99 13.31 -13.42 -6.33
N PRO A 100 14.62 -13.23 -6.04
CA PRO A 100 15.67 -13.52 -7.00
C PRO A 100 15.62 -14.99 -7.42
N TRP A 101 15.68 -15.25 -8.72
CA TRP A 101 15.65 -16.60 -9.26
C TRP A 101 16.88 -17.38 -8.78
N ARG A 102 16.66 -18.45 -8.01
CA ARG A 102 17.73 -19.33 -7.52
C ARG A 102 17.64 -20.68 -8.22
N THR A 103 18.55 -20.94 -9.15
CA THR A 103 18.59 -22.14 -9.99
C THR A 103 19.22 -23.36 -9.30
N ASN A 104 20.03 -23.17 -8.26
CA ASN A 104 20.74 -24.27 -7.61
C ASN A 104 19.84 -25.08 -6.65
N ILE A 105 19.50 -26.31 -7.07
CA ILE A 105 18.62 -27.23 -6.35
C ILE A 105 19.22 -27.70 -5.02
N LEU A 106 20.54 -27.92 -4.94
CA LEU A 106 21.23 -28.40 -3.74
C LEU A 106 21.23 -27.33 -2.64
N ILE A 107 21.58 -26.10 -3.00
CA ILE A 107 21.55 -24.95 -2.07
C ILE A 107 20.12 -24.70 -1.58
N ARG A 108 19.11 -24.96 -2.42
CA ARG A 108 17.69 -24.82 -2.06
C ARG A 108 17.25 -25.88 -1.05
N ALA A 109 17.69 -27.13 -1.20
CA ALA A 109 17.40 -28.20 -0.25
C ALA A 109 18.12 -27.99 1.08
N TRP A 110 19.42 -27.68 1.05
CA TRP A 110 20.22 -27.42 2.25
C TRP A 110 19.66 -26.28 3.09
N ARG A 111 19.25 -25.17 2.45
CA ARG A 111 18.62 -24.05 3.17
C ARG A 111 17.26 -24.37 3.75
N ARG A 112 16.48 -25.27 3.14
CA ARG A 112 15.20 -25.72 3.70
C ARG A 112 15.39 -26.45 5.03
N VAL A 113 16.50 -27.14 5.20
CA VAL A 113 16.85 -27.87 6.42
C VAL A 113 17.49 -26.94 7.45
N THR A 114 18.42 -26.07 7.02
CA THR A 114 19.20 -25.21 7.93
C THR A 114 18.52 -23.91 8.34
N ARG A 115 17.53 -23.43 7.56
CA ARG A 115 16.75 -22.24 7.92
C ARG A 115 15.26 -22.53 7.68
N PRO A 116 14.43 -22.60 8.73
CA PRO A 116 12.99 -22.55 8.54
C PRO A 116 12.70 -21.27 7.76
N HIS A 117 12.19 -21.46 6.55
CA HIS A 117 11.96 -20.36 5.61
C HIS A 117 11.06 -19.32 6.29
N GLN A 118 11.57 -18.10 6.48
CA GLN A 118 10.74 -16.93 6.75
C GLN A 118 9.92 -16.70 5.47
N ARG A 119 8.85 -17.48 5.31
CA ARG A 119 7.84 -17.19 4.29
C ARG A 119 7.37 -15.77 4.60
N ALA A 120 7.42 -14.88 3.60
CA ALA A 120 6.63 -13.67 3.65
C ALA A 120 5.24 -14.11 4.14
N ALA A 121 4.78 -13.55 5.27
CA ALA A 121 3.57 -13.99 5.93
C ALA A 121 2.49 -14.10 4.85
N ALA A 122 2.05 -15.32 4.57
CA ALA A 122 0.95 -15.52 3.64
C ALA A 122 -0.19 -14.65 4.17
N PRO A 123 -0.90 -13.90 3.29
CA PRO A 123 -2.06 -13.14 3.74
C PRO A 123 -2.91 -14.10 4.57
N SER A 124 -3.31 -13.67 5.77
CA SER A 124 -4.08 -14.48 6.72
C SER A 124 -5.21 -15.14 5.95
N SER A 125 -5.01 -16.41 5.57
CA SER A 125 -5.94 -17.09 4.69
C SER A 125 -7.13 -17.34 5.58
N ALA A 126 -8.23 -16.62 5.32
CA ALA A 126 -9.55 -17.04 5.75
C ALA A 126 -9.60 -18.56 5.59
N SER A 127 -10.03 -19.24 6.65
CA SER A 127 -9.95 -20.68 6.90
C SER A 127 -10.60 -21.50 5.79
N CYS A 128 -9.99 -21.55 4.61
CA CYS A 128 -10.37 -22.44 3.55
C CYS A 128 -10.06 -23.85 4.07
N PRO A 129 -11.04 -24.75 4.09
CA PRO A 129 -10.83 -26.10 4.58
C PRO A 129 -9.69 -26.73 3.78
N LYS A 130 -8.72 -27.32 4.47
CA LYS A 130 -7.55 -27.96 3.85
C LYS A 130 -8.06 -28.94 2.79
N ALA A 131 -7.77 -28.66 1.52
CA ALA A 131 -8.29 -29.42 0.39
C ALA A 131 -7.82 -30.88 0.47
N ARG A 132 -8.70 -31.77 0.96
CA ARG A 132 -8.47 -33.23 1.13
C ARG A 132 -8.10 -33.93 -0.20
N TRP A 133 -8.46 -33.33 -1.31
CA TRP A 133 -8.21 -33.81 -2.68
C TRP A 133 -6.71 -33.90 -3.00
N ARG A 134 -5.88 -33.01 -2.42
CA ARG A 134 -4.42 -33.05 -2.61
C ARG A 134 -3.80 -34.34 -2.06
N TRP A 135 -4.32 -34.82 -0.93
CA TRP A 135 -3.82 -36.01 -0.26
C TRP A 135 -4.16 -37.28 -1.05
N VAL A 136 -5.41 -37.40 -1.51
CA VAL A 136 -5.87 -38.54 -2.34
C VAL A 136 -5.05 -38.63 -3.63
N GLY A 137 -4.81 -37.50 -4.31
CA GLY A 137 -4.00 -37.44 -5.52
C GLY A 137 -2.55 -37.88 -5.28
N SER A 138 -1.93 -37.43 -4.19
CA SER A 138 -0.57 -37.88 -3.83
C SER A 138 -0.49 -39.36 -3.47
N MET A 139 -1.48 -39.89 -2.73
CA MET A 139 -1.51 -41.28 -2.31
C MET A 139 -1.52 -42.23 -3.51
N ARG A 140 -2.40 -41.99 -4.48
CA ARG A 140 -2.47 -42.79 -5.72
C ARG A 140 -1.13 -42.79 -6.46
N ARG A 141 -0.48 -41.62 -6.57
CA ARG A 141 0.82 -41.49 -7.23
C ARG A 141 1.91 -42.29 -6.51
N TYR A 142 1.95 -42.26 -5.18
CA TYR A 142 2.93 -43.02 -4.41
C TYR A 142 2.73 -44.54 -4.51
N ILE A 143 1.47 -45.01 -4.49
CA ILE A 143 1.16 -46.43 -4.69
C ILE A 143 1.66 -46.89 -6.07
N LEU A 144 1.33 -46.16 -7.14
CA LEU A 144 1.76 -46.51 -8.49
C LEU A 144 3.30 -46.49 -8.62
N LEU A 145 3.95 -45.50 -8.02
CA LEU A 145 5.41 -45.40 -8.03
C LEU A 145 6.06 -46.58 -7.29
N ALA A 146 5.53 -46.97 -6.13
CA ALA A 146 6.01 -48.12 -5.37
C ALA A 146 5.81 -49.43 -6.16
N LEU A 147 4.67 -49.62 -6.82
CA LEU A 147 4.41 -50.79 -7.66
C LEU A 147 5.36 -50.85 -8.87
N MET A 148 5.61 -49.71 -9.54
CA MET A 148 6.60 -49.59 -10.62
C MET A 148 8.01 -49.93 -10.14
N LEU A 149 8.42 -49.41 -8.98
CA LEU A 149 9.77 -49.68 -8.47
C LEU A 149 9.91 -51.15 -8.03
N GLY A 150 8.90 -51.69 -7.36
CA GLY A 150 8.88 -53.09 -6.90
C GLY A 150 8.97 -54.08 -8.06
N GLN A 151 8.14 -53.93 -9.09
CA GLN A 151 8.20 -54.82 -10.26
C GLN A 151 9.55 -54.68 -11.01
N THR A 152 10.13 -53.48 -11.06
CA THR A 152 11.44 -53.25 -11.70
C THR A 152 12.56 -53.97 -10.95
N ILE A 153 12.55 -53.93 -9.61
CA ILE A 153 13.53 -54.63 -8.77
C ILE A 153 13.38 -56.15 -8.91
N VAL A 154 12.15 -56.67 -8.83
CA VAL A 154 11.88 -58.11 -8.98
C VAL A 154 12.31 -58.62 -10.36
N ALA A 155 11.99 -57.88 -11.42
CA ALA A 155 12.41 -58.21 -12.78
C ALA A 155 13.94 -58.23 -12.90
N GLY A 156 14.63 -57.22 -12.36
CA GLY A 156 16.09 -57.18 -12.36
C GLY A 156 16.73 -58.31 -11.55
N TRP A 157 16.12 -58.70 -10.42
CA TRP A 157 16.60 -59.81 -9.60
C TRP A 157 16.42 -61.15 -10.31
N TYR A 158 15.27 -61.36 -10.97
CA TYR A 158 15.01 -62.56 -11.75
C TYR A 158 15.98 -62.69 -12.93
N MET A 159 16.25 -61.60 -13.66
CA MET A 159 17.27 -61.59 -14.73
C MET A 159 18.66 -61.97 -14.22
N LYS A 160 19.06 -61.47 -13.04
CA LYS A 160 20.34 -61.85 -12.42
C LYS A 160 20.42 -63.33 -12.07
N GLY A 161 19.29 -63.96 -11.70
CA GLY A 161 19.26 -65.38 -11.33
C GLY A 161 19.31 -66.36 -12.50
N ILE A 162 19.02 -65.91 -13.74
CA ILE A 162 19.01 -66.76 -14.95
C ILE A 162 20.25 -66.59 -15.84
N LEU A 163 21.09 -65.58 -15.61
CA LEU A 163 22.41 -65.51 -16.26
C LEU A 163 23.40 -66.41 -15.49
N PRO A 164 24.11 -67.33 -16.17
CA PRO A 164 25.13 -68.18 -15.54
C PRO A 164 26.33 -67.38 -15.02
#